data_AF-A0A158CPW6-F1
#
_entry.id   AF-A0A158CPW6-F1
#
_cell.length_a   1.000
_cell.length_b   1.000
_cell.length_c   1.000
_cell.angle_alpha   90.00
_cell.angle_beta   90.00
_cell.angle_gamma   90.00
#
_symmetry.space_group_name_H-M   'P 1'
#
loop_
_entity.id
_entity.type
_entity.pdbx_description
1 polymer ?
#
loop_
_entity_poly.entity_id
_entity_poly.type
_entity_poly.pdbx_seq_one_letter_code
_entity_poly.pdbx_strand_id
1 'polypeptide(L)'
;MDYSLKTLNQLRPILLGFRKAAGLTQALVAARLGVTQQTYAQLEANPAAVSVERLFKVLRVLDVELALTQAARTKAKEAAQIDSPPIAAKATAARSRTARKRAASASKTTTKKRENW
;
A
#
# COMPACT_ATOMS: atom_id res chain seq x y z
N MET A 1 -16.58 6.34 14.50
CA MET A 1 -15.34 6.79 13.83
C MET A 1 -15.03 5.79 12.75
N ASP A 2 -14.68 6.25 11.55
CA ASP A 2 -14.44 5.36 10.42
C ASP A 2 -12.94 5.21 10.16
N TYR A 3 -12.49 3.99 9.98
CA TYR A 3 -11.08 3.67 9.70
C TYR A 3 -10.95 3.16 8.27
N SER A 4 -10.36 3.97 7.39
CA SER A 4 -10.14 3.57 6.00
C SER A 4 -8.92 2.65 5.89
N LEU A 5 -9.15 1.42 5.43
CA LEU A 5 -8.12 0.43 5.16
C LEU A 5 -7.62 0.57 3.72
N LYS A 6 -6.36 0.96 3.56
CA LYS A 6 -5.63 1.01 2.28
C LYS A 6 -4.72 -0.20 2.09
N THR A 7 -4.25 -0.82 3.18
CA THR A 7 -3.38 -2.00 3.13
C THR A 7 -3.68 -2.99 4.26
N LEU A 8 -3.34 -4.27 4.07
CA LEU A 8 -3.60 -5.32 5.07
C LEU A 8 -2.83 -5.13 6.38
N ASN A 9 -1.66 -4.50 6.35
CA ASN A 9 -0.85 -4.25 7.54
C ASN A 9 -1.55 -3.31 8.54
N GLN A 10 -2.56 -2.57 8.11
CA GLN A 10 -3.37 -1.70 8.97
C GLN A 10 -4.37 -2.48 9.83
N LEU A 11 -4.71 -3.72 9.47
CA LEU A 11 -5.68 -4.53 10.21
C LEU A 11 -5.24 -4.78 11.66
N ARG A 12 -3.97 -5.13 11.88
CA ARG A 12 -3.46 -5.44 13.23
C ARG A 12 -3.60 -4.27 14.21
N PRO A 13 -3.06 -3.06 13.93
CA PRO A 13 -3.19 -1.95 14.86
C PRO A 13 -4.66 -1.53 15.08
N ILE A 14 -5.52 -1.68 14.07
CA ILE A 14 -6.95 -1.38 14.17
C ILE A 14 -7.68 -2.37 15.10
N LEU A 15 -7.50 -3.68 14.90
CA LEU A 15 -8.10 -4.71 15.76
C LEU A 15 -7.62 -4.57 17.22
N LEU A 16 -6.31 -4.31 17.41
CA LEU A 16 -5.75 -4.06 18.73
C LEU A 16 -6.38 -2.81 19.40
N GLY A 17 -6.57 -1.75 18.62
CA GLY A 17 -7.21 -0.51 19.08
C GLY A 17 -8.63 -0.76 19.55
N PHE A 18 -9.45 -1.42 18.73
CA PHE A 18 -10.83 -1.76 19.09
C PHE A 18 -10.91 -2.67 20.31
N ARG A 19 -10.06 -3.70 20.39
CA ARG A 19 -10.01 -4.57 21.56
C ARG A 19 -9.72 -3.79 22.85
N LYS A 20 -8.73 -2.89 22.81
CA LYS A 20 -8.38 -2.05 23.96
C LYS A 20 -9.50 -1.06 24.29
N ALA A 21 -10.12 -0.45 23.30
CA ALA A 21 -11.25 0.46 23.50
C ALA A 21 -12.46 -0.24 24.12
N ALA A 22 -12.69 -1.52 23.78
CA ALA A 22 -13.71 -2.36 24.38
C ALA A 22 -13.33 -2.91 25.78
N GLY A 23 -12.13 -2.61 26.30
CA GLY A 23 -11.66 -3.10 27.60
C GLY A 23 -11.44 -4.62 27.67
N LEU A 24 -11.35 -5.30 26.52
CA LEU A 24 -11.26 -6.76 26.47
C LEU A 24 -9.80 -7.22 26.49
N THR A 25 -9.49 -8.24 27.28
CA THR A 25 -8.21 -8.96 27.19
C THR A 25 -8.24 -9.93 26.01
N GLN A 26 -7.07 -10.39 25.56
CA GLN A 26 -6.99 -11.45 24.55
C GLN A 26 -7.74 -12.72 24.98
N ALA A 27 -7.65 -13.08 26.26
CA ALA A 27 -8.34 -14.24 26.81
C ALA A 27 -9.87 -14.08 26.76
N LEU A 28 -10.40 -12.89 27.04
CA LEU A 28 -11.85 -12.64 26.96
C LEU A 28 -12.37 -12.71 25.53
N VAL A 29 -11.64 -12.15 24.56
CA VAL A 29 -12.03 -12.29 23.14
C VAL A 29 -11.97 -13.75 22.69
N ALA A 30 -10.92 -14.47 23.08
CA ALA A 30 -10.78 -15.90 22.79
C ALA A 30 -11.93 -16.73 23.38
N ALA A 31 -12.31 -16.48 24.63
CA ALA A 31 -13.43 -17.14 25.30
C ALA A 31 -14.76 -16.90 24.56
N ARG A 32 -15.03 -15.66 24.14
CA ARG A 32 -16.23 -15.31 23.34
C ARG A 32 -16.24 -15.97 21.96
N LEU A 33 -15.06 -16.24 21.40
CA LEU A 33 -14.90 -16.94 20.12
C LEU A 33 -14.91 -18.47 20.26
N GLY A 34 -14.91 -19.02 21.47
CA GLY A 34 -14.79 -20.46 21.72
C GLY A 34 -13.43 -21.03 21.30
N VAL A 35 -12.35 -20.25 21.43
CA VAL A 35 -10.98 -20.66 21.06
C VAL A 35 -10.00 -20.41 22.21
N THR A 36 -8.79 -20.96 22.11
CA THR A 36 -7.74 -20.70 23.09
C THR A 36 -7.19 -19.27 22.97
N GLN A 37 -6.64 -18.73 24.06
CA GLN A 37 -5.96 -17.43 24.04
C GLN A 37 -4.82 -17.39 23.02
N GLN A 38 -4.02 -18.47 22.92
CA GLN A 38 -2.91 -18.56 21.97
C GLN A 38 -3.41 -18.46 20.52
N THR A 39 -4.53 -19.12 20.22
CA THR A 39 -5.15 -19.04 18.90
C THR A 39 -5.61 -17.62 18.57
N TYR A 40 -6.21 -16.90 19.52
CA TYR A 40 -6.57 -15.49 19.32
C TYR A 40 -5.34 -14.59 19.20
N ALA A 41 -4.29 -14.81 19.99
CA ALA A 41 -3.06 -14.03 19.93
C ALA A 41 -2.37 -14.16 18.56
N GLN A 42 -2.35 -15.36 17.96
CA GLN A 42 -1.85 -15.57 16.59
C GLN A 42 -2.69 -14.83 15.56
N LEU A 43 -4.02 -14.85 15.71
CA LEU A 43 -4.92 -14.09 14.85
C LEU A 43 -4.67 -12.58 14.95
N GLU A 44 -4.56 -12.03 16.17
CA GLU A 44 -4.31 -10.59 16.38
C GLU A 44 -2.92 -10.18 15.86
N ALA A 45 -1.93 -11.08 15.94
CA ALA A 45 -0.58 -10.85 15.42
C ALA A 45 -0.52 -10.82 13.88
N ASN A 46 -1.34 -11.62 13.19
CA ASN A 46 -1.42 -11.67 11.74
C ASN A 46 -2.86 -11.87 11.22
N PRO A 47 -3.71 -10.82 11.28
CA PRO A 47 -5.11 -10.92 10.88
C PRO A 47 -5.31 -11.04 9.36
N ALA A 48 -4.27 -10.78 8.55
CA ALA A 48 -4.33 -10.93 7.10
C ALA A 48 -4.23 -12.39 6.64
N ALA A 49 -3.70 -13.29 7.49
CA ALA A 49 -3.53 -14.70 7.17
C ALA A 49 -4.72 -15.58 7.62
N VAL A 50 -5.69 -15.03 8.34
CA VAL A 50 -6.90 -15.77 8.72
C VAL A 50 -7.97 -15.65 7.65
N SER A 51 -8.92 -16.59 7.64
CA SER A 51 -10.08 -16.48 6.75
C SER A 51 -10.88 -15.22 7.04
N VAL A 52 -11.52 -14.67 6.00
CA VAL A 52 -12.43 -13.53 6.11
C VAL A 52 -13.54 -13.83 7.11
N GLU A 53 -14.10 -15.05 7.10
CA GLU A 53 -15.10 -15.49 8.08
C GLU A 53 -14.62 -15.33 9.53
N ARG A 54 -13.37 -15.73 9.81
CA ARG A 54 -12.79 -15.63 11.15
C ARG A 54 -12.53 -14.19 11.55
N LEU A 55 -12.08 -13.36 10.61
CA LEU A 55 -11.95 -11.92 10.81
C LEU A 55 -13.31 -11.29 11.17
N PHE A 56 -14.37 -11.63 10.44
CA PHE A 56 -15.72 -11.14 10.73
C PHE A 56 -16.22 -11.56 12.12
N LYS A 57 -15.98 -12.81 12.55
CA LYS A 57 -16.32 -13.24 13.91
C LYS A 57 -15.64 -12.39 14.97
N VAL A 58 -14.36 -12.04 14.77
CA VAL A 58 -13.62 -11.15 15.68
C VAL A 58 -14.22 -9.75 15.70
N LEU A 59 -14.52 -9.17 14.52
CA LEU A 59 -15.15 -7.85 14.44
C LEU A 59 -16.48 -7.79 15.19
N ARG A 60 -17.32 -8.82 15.06
CA ARG A 60 -18.58 -8.92 15.82
C ARG A 60 -18.37 -8.99 17.33
N VAL A 61 -17.38 -9.75 17.81
CA VAL A 61 -17.07 -9.83 19.25
C VAL A 61 -16.58 -8.51 19.82
N LEU A 62 -15.95 -7.68 18.97
CA LEU A 62 -15.47 -6.34 19.32
C LEU A 62 -16.51 -5.24 19.09
N ASP A 63 -17.75 -5.60 18.70
CA ASP A 63 -18.82 -4.66 18.31
C ASP A 63 -18.37 -3.67 17.20
N VAL A 64 -17.62 -4.17 16.21
CA VAL A 64 -17.11 -3.41 15.06
C VAL A 64 -17.83 -3.85 13.78
N GLU A 65 -18.29 -2.87 13.01
CA GLU A 65 -18.86 -3.07 11.68
C GLU A 65 -17.82 -2.85 10.57
N LEU A 66 -17.89 -3.63 9.49
CA LEU A 66 -17.09 -3.43 8.29
C LEU A 66 -17.94 -2.82 7.18
N ALA A 67 -17.60 -1.62 6.73
CA ALA A 67 -18.24 -0.95 5.61
C ALA A 67 -17.35 -1.02 4.36
N LEU A 68 -17.97 -1.32 3.21
CA LEU A 68 -17.33 -1.25 1.90
C LEU A 68 -17.81 0.00 1.18
N THR A 69 -16.87 0.83 0.73
CA THR A 69 -17.15 2.05 -0.04
C THR A 69 -16.45 1.97 -1.39
N GLN A 70 -17.09 2.48 -2.44
CA GLN A 70 -16.43 2.57 -3.73
C GLN A 70 -15.34 3.64 -3.65
N ALA A 71 -14.11 3.27 -4.03
CA ALA A 71 -13.03 4.25 -4.14
C ALA A 71 -13.42 5.28 -5.20
N ALA A 72 -13.33 6.57 -4.86
CA ALA A 72 -13.49 7.62 -5.85
C ALA A 72 -12.39 7.43 -6.91
N ARG A 73 -12.79 7.06 -8.13
CA ARG A 73 -11.89 7.14 -9.28
C ARG A 73 -11.61 8.63 -9.46
N THR A 74 -10.45 9.10 -9.01
CA THR A 74 -10.00 10.45 -9.30
C THR A 74 -10.12 10.62 -10.81
N LYS A 75 -11.03 11.48 -11.28
CA LYS A 75 -11.09 11.88 -12.69
C LYS A 75 -9.81 12.67 -12.97
N ALA A 76 -8.71 11.97 -13.16
CA ALA A 76 -7.43 12.55 -13.49
C ALA A 76 -7.35 12.68 -15.03
N LYS A 77 -7.41 13.94 -15.49
CA LYS A 77 -6.98 14.45 -16.80
C LYS A 77 -7.84 14.18 -18.05
N GLU A 78 -9.07 14.69 -18.10
CA GLU A 78 -9.75 14.88 -19.41
C GLU A 78 -10.67 16.10 -19.46
N ALA A 79 -10.23 17.21 -18.85
CA ALA A 79 -10.85 18.53 -19.06
C ALA A 79 -9.79 19.64 -19.23
N ALA A 80 -8.51 19.28 -19.42
CA ALA A 80 -7.40 20.23 -19.56
C ALA A 80 -6.62 20.05 -20.89
N GLN A 81 -7.23 19.44 -21.90
CA GLN A 81 -6.64 19.32 -23.24
C GLN A 81 -7.71 19.55 -24.33
N ILE A 82 -8.51 20.59 -24.16
CA ILE A 82 -9.39 21.16 -25.20
C ILE A 82 -9.30 22.68 -25.13
N ASP A 83 -8.07 23.21 -25.19
CA ASP A 83 -7.82 24.58 -25.63
C ASP A 83 -6.30 24.80 -25.79
N SER A 84 -5.77 24.28 -26.89
CA SER A 84 -4.54 24.82 -27.49
C SER A 84 -4.83 25.06 -28.97
N PRO A 85 -4.78 26.31 -29.45
CA PRO A 85 -4.99 26.63 -30.86
C PRO A 85 -3.84 26.09 -31.73
N PRO A 86 -4.06 25.74 -33.01
CA PRO A 86 -3.00 25.29 -33.88
C PRO A 86 -2.12 26.49 -34.26
N ILE A 87 -0.87 26.51 -33.80
CA ILE A 87 0.12 27.44 -34.34
C ILE A 87 0.45 26.97 -35.75
N ALA A 88 0.02 27.78 -36.71
CA ALA A 88 0.20 27.61 -38.14
C ALA A 88 1.67 27.33 -38.52
N ALA A 89 1.80 26.48 -39.53
CA ALA A 89 3.04 26.19 -40.22
C ALA A 89 3.77 27.46 -40.69
N LYS A 90 5.08 27.52 -40.41
CA LYS A 90 6.03 28.14 -41.32
C LYS A 90 7.29 27.29 -41.38
N ALA A 91 7.48 26.70 -42.55
CA ALA A 91 8.71 26.06 -42.99
C ALA A 91 9.87 27.06 -43.00
N THR A 92 11.09 26.62 -42.68
CA THR A 92 12.28 26.96 -43.47
C THR A 92 13.52 26.14 -43.06
N ALA A 93 14.15 25.61 -44.10
CA ALA A 93 15.60 25.50 -44.30
C ALA A 93 16.38 24.34 -43.65
N ALA A 94 16.87 23.50 -44.56
CA ALA A 94 17.89 22.49 -44.43
C ALA A 94 19.29 23.04 -44.08
N ARG A 95 20.24 22.10 -43.90
CA ARG A 95 21.71 22.23 -43.96
C ARG A 95 22.33 22.51 -42.57
N SER A 96 23.32 21.80 -42.05
CA SER A 96 24.34 20.93 -42.63
C SER A 96 25.05 20.10 -41.54
N ARG A 97 25.33 18.85 -41.90
CA ARG A 97 26.58 18.07 -41.75
C ARG A 97 27.67 18.52 -40.74
N THR A 98 28.21 17.47 -40.11
CA THR A 98 29.63 17.16 -39.79
C THR A 98 30.30 17.74 -38.53
N ALA A 99 30.75 16.81 -37.68
CA ALA A 99 32.06 16.69 -36.98
C ALA A 99 31.86 16.20 -35.53
N ARG A 100 32.02 14.90 -35.20
CA ARG A 100 33.29 14.20 -34.89
C ARG A 100 34.12 14.84 -33.77
N LYS A 101 34.06 14.24 -32.56
CA LYS A 101 35.19 13.99 -31.62
C LYS A 101 34.63 13.20 -30.41
N ARG A 102 34.89 11.90 -30.28
CA ARG A 102 36.02 11.20 -29.62
C ARG A 102 36.34 11.65 -28.18
N ALA A 103 36.49 10.61 -27.35
CA ALA A 103 37.19 10.51 -26.06
C ALA A 103 36.38 10.98 -24.84
N ALA A 104 36.39 10.30 -23.68
CA ALA A 104 37.29 9.27 -23.21
C ALA A 104 36.57 8.35 -22.20
N SER A 105 36.96 7.08 -22.27
CA SER A 105 36.80 6.06 -21.24
C SER A 105 37.69 6.35 -20.02
N ALA A 106 37.24 5.80 -18.90
CA ALA A 106 38.01 5.36 -17.73
C ALA A 106 38.42 6.42 -16.69
N SER A 107 37.90 6.26 -15.47
CA SER A 107 38.73 5.74 -14.38
C SER A 107 37.94 5.47 -13.08
N LYS A 108 38.18 4.27 -12.53
CA LYS A 108 38.31 3.88 -11.11
C LYS A 108 37.04 4.01 -10.23
N THR A 109 36.67 3.05 -9.39
CA THR A 109 37.48 2.56 -8.26
C THR A 109 36.88 1.28 -7.65
N THR A 110 37.79 0.40 -7.25
CA THR A 110 37.75 -0.84 -6.44
C THR A 110 36.67 -1.02 -5.36
N THR A 111 36.18 -2.26 -5.21
CA THR A 111 35.88 -2.94 -3.91
C THR A 111 35.90 -4.46 -4.17
N LYS A 112 37.00 -5.17 -3.86
CA LYS A 112 37.29 -5.89 -2.58
C LYS A 112 36.16 -6.87 -2.23
N LYS A 113 36.25 -8.14 -2.64
CA LYS A 113 36.80 -9.29 -1.87
C LYS A 113 35.91 -9.68 -0.67
N ARG A 114 35.32 -10.89 -0.76
CA ARG A 114 34.93 -11.84 0.31
C ARG A 114 33.72 -11.45 1.19
N GLU A 115 32.93 -12.32 1.79
CA GLU A 115 32.81 -13.78 2.02
C GLU A 115 31.30 -13.99 2.34
N ASN A 116 30.63 -14.98 1.79
CA ASN A 116 30.14 -16.16 2.50
C ASN A 116 29.78 -15.95 3.99
N TRP A 117 28.51 -15.62 4.27
CA TRP A 117 27.73 -16.12 5.40
C TRP A 117 26.23 -16.03 5.05
#